data_AF-A0A972Z653-F1
#
_entry.id   AF-A0A972Z653-F1
#
_cell.length_a   1.000
_cell.length_b   1.000
_cell.length_c   1.000
_cell.angle_alpha   90.00
_cell.angle_beta   90.00
_cell.angle_gamma   90.00
#
_symmetry.space_group_name_H-M   'P 1'
#
loop_
_entity.id
_entity.type
_entity.pdbx_description
1 polymer ?
#
loop_
_entity_poly.entity_id
_entity_poly.type
_entity_poly.pdbx_seq_one_letter_code
_entity_poly.pdbx_strand_id
1 'polypeptide(L)'
;MATSTGKTIGLILLVIIILAFALKVTPLIIAPFGFFSGALQSLSFPKIDSMHFGSSFLRLSTYSFFSFVLLVIWIMVIIWVYRDAERRGMNGILWALLVFIGNIIGLLIYLIVRSDSEEEEKPEQAIQTCPSCEKPVASNFVFCPYCAARLHAVCPECGKPTEKNWKACPHCGKKL
;
A
#
# COMPACT_ATOMS: atom_id res chain seq x y z
N MET A 1 -10.49 -10.69 -23.42
CA MET A 1 -10.48 -9.22 -23.31
C MET A 1 -11.84 -8.75 -22.81
N ALA A 2 -12.12 -8.94 -21.53
CA ALA A 2 -13.31 -8.44 -20.87
C ALA A 2 -12.94 -8.25 -19.39
N THR A 3 -13.59 -7.30 -18.72
CA THR A 3 -13.50 -7.01 -17.27
C THR A 3 -12.36 -6.09 -16.79
N SER A 4 -12.30 -4.83 -17.26
CA SER A 4 -11.74 -3.73 -16.43
C SER A 4 -12.79 -2.68 -16.04
N THR A 5 -13.90 -2.61 -16.77
CA THR A 5 -14.98 -1.63 -16.55
C THR A 5 -15.72 -1.83 -15.23
N GLY A 6 -15.82 -3.07 -14.73
CA GLY A 6 -16.45 -3.35 -13.43
C GLY A 6 -15.63 -2.84 -12.24
N LYS A 7 -14.31 -2.98 -12.29
CA LYS A 7 -13.38 -2.50 -11.25
C LYS A 7 -13.34 -0.96 -11.23
N THR A 8 -13.35 -0.31 -12.39
CA THR A 8 -13.35 1.15 -12.46
C THR A 8 -14.68 1.77 -12.02
N ILE A 9 -15.83 1.20 -12.38
CA ILE A 9 -17.14 1.67 -11.91
C ILE A 9 -17.29 1.45 -10.39
N GLY A 10 -16.83 0.32 -9.87
CA GLY A 10 -16.82 0.06 -8.42
C GLY A 10 -15.94 1.05 -7.65
N LEU A 11 -14.78 1.38 -8.20
CA LEU A 11 -13.86 2.35 -7.60
C LEU A 11 -14.43 3.78 -7.67
N ILE A 12 -15.08 4.16 -8.77
CA ILE A 12 -15.76 5.46 -8.89
C ILE A 12 -16.92 5.58 -7.90
N LEU A 13 -17.77 4.55 -7.78
CA LEU A 13 -18.87 4.55 -6.81
C LEU A 13 -18.37 4.58 -5.36
N LEU A 14 -17.31 3.84 -5.06
CA LEU A 14 -16.69 3.84 -3.73
C LEU A 14 -16.07 5.20 -3.41
N VAL A 15 -15.39 5.84 -4.37
CA VAL A 15 -14.87 7.21 -4.22
C VAL A 15 -16.00 8.22 -4.01
N ILE A 16 -17.11 8.12 -4.75
CA ILE A 16 -18.27 9.02 -4.60
C ILE A 16 -18.95 8.85 -3.23
N ILE A 17 -19.14 7.60 -2.77
CA ILE A 17 -19.71 7.30 -1.45
C ILE A 17 -18.80 7.86 -0.35
N ILE A 18 -17.48 7.71 -0.51
CA ILE A 18 -16.49 8.23 0.43
C ILE A 18 -16.43 9.77 0.39
N LEU A 19 -16.55 10.41 -0.77
CA LEU A 19 -16.63 11.87 -0.91
C LEU A 19 -17.90 12.42 -0.25
N ALA A 20 -19.04 11.74 -0.42
CA ALA A 20 -20.29 12.11 0.21
C ALA A 20 -20.25 11.91 1.74
N PHE A 21 -19.62 10.84 2.21
CA PHE A 21 -19.40 10.58 3.64
C PHE A 21 -18.41 11.60 4.23
N ALA A 22 -17.32 11.90 3.53
CA ALA A 22 -16.37 12.93 3.91
C ALA A 22 -17.07 14.30 4.00
N LEU A 23 -17.87 14.72 3.02
CA LEU A 23 -18.61 15.99 3.07
C LEU A 23 -19.60 16.07 4.25
N LYS A 24 -20.19 14.95 4.67
CA LYS A 24 -21.07 14.88 5.86
C LYS A 24 -20.31 14.80 7.19
N VAL A 25 -19.14 14.18 7.22
CA VAL A 25 -18.31 14.00 8.42
C VAL A 25 -17.36 15.17 8.63
N THR A 26 -17.04 15.93 7.58
CA THR A 26 -16.24 17.15 7.62
C THR A 26 -16.78 18.20 8.61
N PRO A 27 -18.09 18.53 8.69
CA PRO A 27 -18.59 19.43 9.75
C PRO A 27 -18.47 18.82 11.16
N LEU A 28 -18.40 17.50 11.30
CA LEU A 28 -18.21 16.81 12.59
C LEU A 28 -16.75 16.82 13.05
N ILE A 29 -15.80 16.77 12.10
CA ILE A 29 -14.34 16.84 12.34
C ILE A 29 -13.85 18.30 12.47
N ILE A 30 -14.53 19.27 11.84
CA ILE A 30 -14.23 20.72 11.94
C ILE A 30 -14.96 21.39 13.11
N ALA A 31 -16.03 20.79 13.65
CA ALA A 31 -16.70 21.28 14.87
C ALA A 31 -15.78 21.58 16.07
N PRO A 32 -14.69 20.83 16.36
CA PRO A 32 -13.75 21.17 17.43
C PRO A 32 -12.72 22.25 17.03
N PHE A 33 -12.60 22.60 15.74
CA PHE A 33 -11.66 23.63 15.25
C PHE A 33 -12.27 25.02 15.07
N GLY A 34 -13.53 25.24 15.47
CA GLY A 34 -14.06 26.57 15.82
C GLY A 34 -13.96 27.71 14.78
N PHE A 35 -13.60 27.45 13.52
CA PHE A 35 -13.18 28.53 12.62
C PHE A 35 -14.25 29.03 11.65
N PHE A 36 -15.46 28.43 11.60
CA PHE A 36 -16.46 28.89 10.62
C PHE A 36 -17.94 28.89 11.04
N SER A 37 -18.30 28.53 12.27
CA SER A 37 -19.70 28.66 12.73
C SER A 37 -19.96 29.87 13.65
N GLY A 38 -18.95 30.70 13.93
CA GLY A 38 -19.10 31.88 14.79
C GLY A 38 -19.44 33.18 14.04
N ALA A 39 -18.98 33.33 12.80
CA ALA A 39 -19.08 34.60 12.08
C ALA A 39 -20.48 34.92 11.53
N LEU A 40 -21.30 33.89 11.25
CA LEU A 40 -22.68 34.08 10.78
C LEU A 40 -23.69 34.30 11.91
N GLN A 41 -23.34 33.98 13.16
CA GLN A 41 -24.18 34.22 14.33
C GLN A 41 -23.77 35.48 15.11
N SER A 42 -23.16 36.45 14.41
CA SER A 42 -22.81 37.77 14.95
C SER A 42 -23.81 38.88 14.58
N LEU A 43 -25.03 38.53 14.17
CA LEU A 43 -26.10 39.49 13.85
C LEU A 43 -27.37 39.33 14.68
N SER A 44 -27.35 38.56 15.76
CA SER A 44 -28.51 38.49 16.67
C SER A 44 -28.04 38.37 18.12
N PHE A 45 -28.26 39.47 18.84
CA PHE A 45 -27.93 39.77 20.23
C PHE A 45 -27.97 38.59 21.21
N PRO A 46 -26.95 38.39 22.05
CA PRO A 46 -26.99 37.38 23.11
C PRO A 46 -27.83 37.91 24.28
N LYS A 47 -28.94 37.25 24.57
CA LYS A 47 -29.57 37.32 25.89
C LYS A 47 -28.77 36.37 26.79
N ILE A 48 -28.01 36.96 27.70
CA ILE A 48 -27.16 36.25 28.67
C ILE A 48 -28.10 35.63 29.72
N ASP A 49 -28.54 34.40 29.48
CA ASP A 49 -29.20 33.60 30.51
C ASP A 49 -28.21 32.58 31.10
N SER A 50 -28.25 32.54 32.43
CA SER A 50 -27.53 31.71 33.40
C SER A 50 -26.63 30.60 32.85
N MET A 51 -25.33 30.80 33.10
CA MET A 51 -24.21 29.89 32.93
C MET A 51 -24.42 28.55 33.68
N HIS A 52 -24.94 27.53 32.98
CA HIS A 52 -24.86 26.12 33.42
C HIS A 52 -23.41 25.62 33.28
N PHE A 53 -22.57 25.96 34.27
CA PHE A 53 -21.11 25.78 34.27
C PHE A 53 -20.62 24.32 34.44
N GLY A 54 -21.48 23.40 34.88
CA GLY A 54 -21.06 22.04 35.28
C GLY A 54 -20.91 21.02 34.13
N SER A 55 -21.89 20.89 33.24
CA SER A 55 -21.91 19.83 32.22
C SER A 55 -21.11 20.16 30.95
N SER A 56 -20.91 21.46 30.67
CA SER A 56 -20.24 21.93 29.45
C SER A 56 -18.71 21.85 29.55
N PHE A 57 -18.14 22.08 30.74
CA PHE A 57 -16.69 21.93 30.99
C PHE A 57 -16.24 20.47 30.93
N LEU A 58 -17.01 19.55 31.53
CA LEU A 58 -16.73 18.11 31.46
C LEU A 58 -16.82 17.60 30.01
N ARG A 59 -17.79 18.06 29.23
CA ARG A 59 -17.90 17.69 27.80
C ARG A 59 -16.69 18.19 27.00
N LEU A 60 -16.28 19.44 27.17
CA LEU A 60 -15.14 20.02 26.46
C LEU A 60 -13.83 19.28 26.79
N SER A 61 -13.60 18.96 28.07
CA SER A 61 -12.42 18.22 28.51
C SER A 61 -12.33 16.81 27.90
N THR A 62 -13.45 16.09 27.83
CA THR A 62 -13.50 14.75 27.23
C THR A 62 -13.22 14.77 25.72
N TYR A 63 -13.74 15.76 24.99
CA TYR A 63 -13.48 15.90 23.55
C TYR A 63 -12.01 16.24 23.26
N SER A 64 -11.38 17.09 24.08
CA SER A 64 -9.95 17.41 23.94
C SER A 64 -9.05 16.20 24.18
N PHE A 65 -9.37 15.37 25.19
CA PHE A 65 -8.61 14.15 25.47
C PHE A 65 -8.73 13.13 24.32
N PHE A 66 -9.95 12.89 23.85
CA PHE A 66 -10.20 11.96 22.74
C PHE A 66 -9.51 12.41 21.44
N SER A 67 -9.54 13.71 21.15
CA SER A 67 -8.85 14.30 19.99
C SER A 67 -7.34 14.07 20.04
N PHE A 68 -6.71 14.26 21.21
CA PHE A 68 -5.29 14.02 21.39
C PHE A 68 -4.91 12.54 21.18
N VAL A 69 -5.69 11.62 21.73
CA VAL A 69 -5.46 10.17 21.56
C VAL A 69 -5.56 9.78 20.08
N LEU A 70 -6.57 10.26 19.37
CA LEU A 70 -6.72 10.00 17.93
C LEU A 70 -5.56 10.57 17.10
N LEU A 71 -5.05 11.75 17.45
CA LEU A 71 -3.90 12.35 16.78
C LEU A 71 -2.64 11.48 16.98
N VAL A 72 -2.40 10.99 18.19
CA VAL A 72 -1.27 10.09 18.49
C VAL A 72 -1.38 8.78 17.70
N ILE A 73 -2.57 8.18 17.66
CA ILE A 73 -2.84 6.98 16.86
C ILE A 73 -2.59 7.27 15.37
N TRP A 74 -3.02 8.43 14.88
CA TRP A 74 -2.82 8.80 13.48
C TRP A 74 -1.35 8.94 13.11
N ILE A 75 -0.55 9.56 13.98
CA ILE A 75 0.90 9.63 13.79
C ILE A 75 1.53 8.22 13.79
N MET A 76 1.11 7.35 14.71
CA MET A 76 1.59 5.96 14.73
C MET A 76 1.28 5.22 13.42
N VAL A 77 0.09 5.44 12.83
CA VAL A 77 -0.29 4.88 11.53
C VAL A 77 0.63 5.41 10.42
N ILE A 78 0.90 6.71 10.36
CA ILE A 78 1.77 7.30 9.33
C ILE A 78 3.20 6.72 9.43
N ILE A 79 3.74 6.62 10.64
CA ILE A 79 5.08 6.02 10.87
C ILE A 79 5.08 4.55 10.46
N TRP A 80 4.01 3.81 10.77
CA TRP A 80 3.87 2.41 10.38
C TRP A 80 3.84 2.26 8.85
N VAL A 81 3.05 3.07 8.13
CA VAL A 81 3.00 3.07 6.66
C VAL A 81 4.36 3.38 6.07
N TYR A 82 5.05 4.41 6.58
CA TYR A 82 6.40 4.75 6.12
C TYR A 82 7.35 3.56 6.22
N ARG A 83 7.43 2.93 7.41
CA ARG A 83 8.32 1.77 7.63
C ARG A 83 7.88 0.54 6.85
N ASP A 84 6.59 0.35 6.58
CA ASP A 84 6.09 -0.77 5.79
C ASP A 84 6.37 -0.59 4.30
N ALA A 85 6.20 0.63 3.78
CA ALA A 85 6.54 0.97 2.40
C ALA A 85 8.04 0.82 2.09
N GLU A 86 8.93 1.33 2.97
CA GLU A 86 10.38 1.15 2.82
C GLU A 86 10.79 -0.32 2.87
N ARG A 87 10.15 -1.13 3.74
CA ARG A 87 10.40 -2.58 3.80
C ARG A 87 10.00 -3.33 2.52
N ARG A 88 9.08 -2.75 1.73
CA ARG A 88 8.60 -3.29 0.45
C ARG A 88 9.34 -2.71 -0.75
N GLY A 89 10.39 -1.91 -0.54
CA GLY A 89 11.16 -1.28 -1.61
C GLY A 89 10.41 -0.15 -2.34
N MET A 90 9.32 0.35 -1.77
CA MET A 90 8.55 1.48 -2.30
C MET A 90 9.00 2.78 -1.59
N ASN A 91 8.92 3.92 -2.28
CA ASN A 91 9.27 5.23 -1.71
C ASN A 91 8.37 5.58 -0.50
N GLY A 92 8.87 5.36 0.73
CA GLY A 92 8.04 5.45 1.93
C GLY A 92 7.54 6.85 2.24
N ILE A 93 8.31 7.88 1.88
CA ILE A 93 7.92 9.29 2.05
C ILE A 93 6.67 9.62 1.22
N LEU A 94 6.61 9.14 -0.03
CA LEU A 94 5.47 9.39 -0.91
C LEU A 94 4.20 8.75 -0.34
N TRP A 95 4.29 7.50 0.14
CA TRP A 95 3.15 6.80 0.74
C TRP A 95 2.71 7.41 2.07
N ALA A 96 3.66 7.82 2.92
CA ALA A 96 3.36 8.51 4.17
C ALA A 96 2.67 9.86 3.92
N LEU A 97 3.14 10.64 2.94
CA LEU A 97 2.53 11.91 2.55
C LEU A 97 1.13 11.71 1.95
N LEU A 98 0.96 10.68 1.12
CA LEU A 98 -0.35 10.30 0.57
C LEU A 98 -1.35 9.96 1.68
N VAL A 99 -0.94 9.19 2.70
CA VAL A 99 -1.77 8.86 3.86
C VAL A 99 -2.04 10.07 4.74
N PHE A 100 -1.05 10.96 4.90
CA PHE A 100 -1.22 12.20 5.65
C PHE A 100 -2.26 13.13 5.01
N ILE A 101 -2.16 13.37 3.71
CA ILE A 101 -3.08 14.25 2.95
C ILE A 101 -4.42 13.57 2.71
N GLY A 102 -4.40 12.29 2.31
CA GLY A 102 -5.59 11.51 1.98
C GLY A 102 -6.32 10.94 3.19
N ASN A 103 -5.77 11.09 4.39
CA ASN A 103 -6.31 10.54 5.63
C ASN A 103 -6.64 9.03 5.50
N ILE A 104 -7.83 8.60 5.93
CA ILE A 104 -8.34 7.22 5.74
C ILE A 104 -8.33 6.78 4.26
N ILE A 105 -8.58 7.70 3.32
CA ILE A 105 -8.59 7.37 1.88
C ILE A 105 -7.19 6.99 1.41
N GLY A 106 -6.19 7.77 1.81
CA GLY A 106 -4.79 7.48 1.50
C GLY A 106 -4.36 6.15 2.11
N LEU A 107 -4.80 5.84 3.34
CA LEU A 107 -4.55 4.55 3.98
C LEU A 107 -5.20 3.39 3.22
N LEU A 108 -6.45 3.57 2.75
CA LEU A 108 -7.16 2.55 1.98
C LEU A 108 -6.46 2.28 0.64
N ILE A 109 -6.07 3.33 -0.08
CA ILE A 109 -5.30 3.21 -1.32
C ILE A 109 -3.98 2.47 -1.07
N TYR A 110 -3.26 2.84 -0.01
CA TYR A 110 -2.02 2.15 0.37
C TYR A 110 -2.26 0.66 0.63
N LEU A 111 -3.29 0.29 1.38
CA LEU A 111 -3.60 -1.11 1.68
C LEU A 111 -3.97 -1.92 0.44
N ILE A 112 -4.68 -1.31 -0.53
CA ILE A 112 -5.02 -1.96 -1.82
C ILE A 112 -3.75 -2.15 -2.67
N VAL A 113 -2.93 -1.11 -2.84
CA VAL A 113 -1.73 -1.22 -3.68
C VAL A 113 -0.71 -2.18 -3.06
N ARG A 114 -0.61 -2.17 -1.73
CA ARG A 114 0.25 -3.08 -0.98
C ARG A 114 -0.14 -4.55 -1.15
N SER A 115 -1.42 -4.88 -1.32
CA SER A 115 -1.83 -6.28 -1.59
C SER A 115 -1.44 -6.73 -2.99
N ASP A 116 -1.49 -5.81 -3.96
CA ASP A 116 -1.15 -6.12 -5.35
C ASP A 116 0.38 -6.27 -5.55
N SER A 117 1.21 -5.58 -4.76
CA SER A 117 2.67 -5.70 -4.84
C SER A 117 3.23 -7.03 -4.32
N GLU A 118 2.41 -7.88 -3.72
CA GLU A 118 2.79 -9.26 -3.37
C GLU A 118 2.73 -10.22 -4.57
N GLU A 119 2.05 -9.83 -5.67
CA GLU A 119 1.93 -10.65 -6.88
C GLU A 119 3.04 -10.41 -7.91
N GLU A 120 3.79 -9.30 -7.82
CA GLU A 120 4.92 -9.04 -8.71
C GLU A 120 6.19 -9.77 -8.22
N GLU A 121 6.70 -10.66 -9.09
CA GLU A 121 8.00 -11.36 -9.01
C GLU A 121 8.09 -12.66 -8.19
N LYS A 122 7.22 -13.63 -8.45
CA LYS A 122 7.75 -15.00 -8.58
C LYS A 122 8.05 -15.21 -10.06
N PRO A 123 9.33 -15.34 -10.48
CA PRO A 123 9.62 -15.61 -11.88
C PRO A 123 8.87 -16.88 -12.23
N GLU A 124 7.94 -16.77 -13.17
CA GLU A 124 7.17 -17.87 -13.71
C GLU A 124 8.19 -18.93 -14.11
N GLN A 125 8.32 -19.97 -13.28
CA GLN A 125 9.38 -20.95 -13.41
C GLN A 125 9.09 -21.69 -14.70
N ALA A 126 9.69 -21.27 -15.81
CA ALA A 126 9.43 -21.86 -17.11
C ALA A 126 9.69 -23.37 -17.01
N ILE A 127 8.63 -24.15 -17.11
CA ILE A 127 8.73 -25.60 -17.03
C ILE A 127 9.20 -26.08 -18.40
N GLN A 128 10.32 -26.80 -18.43
CA GLN A 128 10.84 -27.42 -19.64
C GLN A 128 10.79 -28.94 -19.53
N THR A 129 10.59 -29.61 -20.65
CA THR A 129 10.59 -31.07 -20.71
C THR A 129 12.01 -31.57 -20.91
N CYS A 130 12.45 -32.53 -20.09
CA CYS A 130 13.78 -33.12 -20.25
C CYS A 130 13.87 -33.90 -21.58
N PRO A 131 14.86 -33.63 -22.45
CA PRO A 131 14.98 -34.32 -23.74
C PRO A 131 15.41 -35.80 -23.62
N SER A 132 15.84 -36.23 -22.43
CA SER A 132 16.31 -37.61 -22.21
C SER A 132 15.27 -38.51 -21.53
N CYS A 133 14.36 -37.96 -20.73
CA CYS A 133 13.39 -38.75 -19.97
C CYS A 133 11.95 -38.22 -20.02
N GLU A 134 11.71 -37.17 -20.81
CA GLU A 134 10.41 -36.56 -21.09
C GLU A 134 9.60 -36.09 -19.87
N LYS A 135 10.23 -36.04 -18.69
CA LYS A 135 9.62 -35.52 -17.47
C LYS A 135 9.69 -34.00 -17.42
N PRO A 136 8.66 -33.32 -16.87
CA PRO A 136 8.68 -31.88 -16.66
C PRO A 136 9.67 -31.54 -15.55
N VAL A 137 10.55 -30.57 -15.81
CA VAL A 137 11.58 -30.08 -14.90
C VAL A 137 11.63 -28.55 -14.99
N ALA A 138 11.87 -27.86 -13.88
CA ALA A 138 12.03 -26.41 -13.92
C ALA A 138 13.28 -26.01 -14.72
N SER A 139 13.21 -24.93 -15.51
CA SER A 139 14.28 -24.44 -16.38
C SER A 139 15.53 -23.94 -15.65
N ASN A 140 15.50 -23.83 -14.33
CA ASN A 140 16.64 -23.41 -13.52
C ASN A 140 17.54 -24.59 -13.07
N PHE A 141 17.15 -25.84 -13.34
CA PHE A 141 17.94 -27.01 -12.93
C PHE A 141 19.04 -27.36 -13.95
N VAL A 142 20.28 -27.48 -13.49
CA VAL A 142 21.44 -27.86 -14.33
C VAL A 142 21.41 -29.32 -14.76
N PHE A 143 20.93 -30.19 -13.87
CA PHE A 143 20.81 -31.63 -14.08
C PHE A 143 19.38 -32.08 -13.81
N CYS A 144 18.88 -33.01 -14.62
CA CYS A 144 17.57 -33.61 -14.39
C CYS A 144 17.59 -34.48 -13.12
N PRO A 145 16.69 -34.27 -12.15
CA PRO A 145 16.64 -35.08 -10.93
C PRO A 145 16.22 -36.53 -11.18
N TYR A 146 15.64 -36.83 -12.35
CA TYR A 146 15.10 -38.17 -12.65
C TYR A 146 16.02 -39.05 -13.48
N CYS A 147 16.88 -38.47 -14.33
CA CYS A 147 17.77 -39.24 -15.21
C CYS A 147 19.22 -38.77 -15.19
N ALA A 148 19.55 -37.74 -14.39
CA ALA A 148 20.86 -37.12 -14.31
C ALA A 148 21.40 -36.54 -15.65
N ALA A 149 20.56 -36.44 -16.69
CA ALA A 149 20.93 -35.76 -17.92
C ALA A 149 21.19 -34.27 -17.68
N ARG A 150 22.21 -33.72 -18.35
CA ARG A 150 22.56 -32.30 -18.28
C ARG A 150 21.56 -31.49 -19.10
N LEU A 151 20.89 -30.53 -18.45
CA LEU A 151 19.87 -29.67 -19.06
C LEU A 151 20.46 -28.34 -19.56
N HIS A 152 21.36 -27.74 -18.78
CA HIS A 152 22.04 -26.48 -19.13
C HIS A 152 23.55 -26.67 -19.25
N ALA A 153 24.17 -25.90 -20.13
CA ALA A 153 25.63 -25.81 -20.17
C ALA A 153 26.13 -25.13 -18.88
N VAL A 154 27.36 -25.40 -18.50
CA VAL A 154 27.99 -24.80 -17.31
C VAL A 154 29.27 -24.13 -17.76
N CYS A 155 29.53 -22.93 -17.25
CA CYS A 155 30.79 -22.25 -17.54
C CYS A 155 31.97 -23.06 -16.98
N PRO A 156 33.00 -23.37 -17.78
CA PRO A 156 34.15 -24.19 -17.33
C PRO A 156 34.99 -23.51 -16.25
N GLU A 157 34.85 -22.19 -16.11
CA GLU A 157 35.71 -21.37 -15.24
C GLU A 157 35.06 -21.05 -13.89
N CYS A 158 33.75 -20.84 -13.86
CA CYS A 158 33.03 -20.49 -12.63
C CYS A 158 32.03 -21.56 -12.16
N GLY A 159 31.80 -22.61 -12.95
CA GLY A 159 30.88 -23.69 -12.58
C GLY A 159 29.39 -23.28 -12.51
N LYS A 160 29.03 -22.07 -12.95
CA LYS A 160 27.65 -21.57 -12.93
C LYS A 160 26.88 -21.95 -14.20
N PRO A 161 25.55 -22.19 -14.11
CA PRO A 161 24.73 -22.53 -15.27
C PRO A 161 24.69 -21.40 -16.28
N THR A 162 24.73 -21.78 -17.55
CA THR A 162 24.77 -20.88 -18.71
C THR A 162 23.94 -21.47 -19.84
N GLU A 163 23.32 -20.61 -20.63
CA GLU A 163 22.57 -21.03 -21.80
C GLU A 163 23.48 -21.23 -23.01
N LYS A 164 23.10 -22.18 -23.88
CA LYS A 164 23.87 -22.54 -25.08
C LYS A 164 24.02 -21.38 -26.08
N ASN A 165 23.15 -20.38 -26.02
CA ASN A 165 23.13 -19.25 -26.96
C ASN A 165 23.94 -18.04 -26.50
N TRP A 166 24.58 -18.11 -25.33
CA TRP A 166 25.32 -16.97 -24.77
C TRP A 166 26.78 -16.98 -25.21
N LYS A 167 27.30 -15.81 -25.60
CA LYS A 167 28.69 -15.65 -26.08
C LYS A 167 29.69 -15.47 -24.94
N ALA A 168 29.25 -15.05 -23.76
CA ALA A 168 30.07 -14.82 -22.58
C ALA A 168 29.27 -15.12 -21.31
N CYS A 169 29.96 -15.54 -20.26
CA CYS A 169 29.35 -15.83 -18.97
C CYS A 169 29.00 -14.53 -18.24
N PRO A 170 27.75 -14.32 -17.80
CA PRO A 170 27.36 -13.10 -17.06
C PRO A 170 27.98 -13.03 -15.65
N HIS A 171 28.49 -14.15 -15.13
CA HIS A 171 29.06 -14.19 -13.79
C HIS A 171 30.57 -13.97 -13.73
N CYS A 172 31.31 -14.31 -14.80
CA CYS A 172 32.77 -14.19 -14.81
C CYS A 172 33.31 -13.43 -16.03
N GLY A 173 32.46 -13.07 -17.00
CA GLY A 173 32.85 -12.32 -18.20
C GLY A 173 33.66 -13.13 -19.24
N LYS A 174 34.03 -14.38 -18.95
CA LYS A 174 34.77 -15.23 -19.89
C LYS A 174 33.88 -15.77 -21.01
N LYS A 175 34.49 -16.04 -22.18
CA LYS A 175 33.80 -16.60 -23.36
C LYS A 175 33.36 -18.04 -23.10
N LEU A 176 32.14 -18.39 -23.53
CA LEU A 176 31.52 -19.72 -23.38
C LEU A 176 31.74 -20.60 -24.60
#